data_AF-A0A950GTM6-F1
#
_entry.id   AF-A0A950GTM6-F1
#
_cell.length_a   1.000
_cell.length_b   1.000
_cell.length_c   1.000
_cell.angle_alpha   90.00
_cell.angle_beta   90.00
_cell.angle_gamma   90.00
#
_symmetry.space_group_name_H-M   'P 1'
#
loop_
_entity.id
_entity.type
_entity.pdbx_description
1 polymer ?
#
loop_
_entity_poly.entity_id
_entity_poly.type
_entity_poly.pdbx_seq_one_letter_code
_entity_poly.pdbx_strand_id
1 'polypeptide(L)'
;MARSPTGERRGQSPPRGAIADIRTTGGEAARLVVDYVKQETLDPIKGLGRFMVFGVLGSVAIAIGLVILTIALLRFLQGETDGAFDGNLSWIPYLICTVFVVGVAGLAVAAVSRGAARSAARSREGG
;
A
#
# COMPACT_ATOMS: atom_id res chain seq x y z
N MET A 1 -46.52 -42.72 -57.88
CA MET A 1 -46.22 -41.64 -58.83
C MET A 1 -45.92 -40.38 -58.02
N ALA A 2 -44.68 -40.12 -57.59
CA ALA A 2 -43.52 -39.63 -58.35
C ALA A 2 -43.66 -38.17 -58.84
N ARG A 3 -43.08 -37.22 -58.09
CA ARG A 3 -42.13 -36.18 -58.57
C ARG A 3 -41.70 -35.21 -57.45
N SER A 4 -40.42 -35.26 -57.10
CA SER A 4 -39.56 -34.06 -56.93
C SER A 4 -38.89 -33.84 -58.29
N PRO A 5 -38.34 -32.65 -58.70
CA PRO A 5 -37.45 -31.76 -57.91
C PRO A 5 -37.51 -30.26 -58.31
N THR A 6 -36.67 -29.43 -57.65
CA THR A 6 -35.94 -28.21 -58.09
C THR A 6 -35.94 -27.20 -56.94
N GLY A 7 -34.83 -26.81 -56.32
CA GLY A 7 -33.48 -26.70 -56.85
C GLY A 7 -33.03 -25.25 -56.94
N GLU A 8 -33.46 -24.35 -56.06
CA GLU A 8 -32.86 -23.01 -55.94
C GLU A 8 -31.96 -22.94 -54.71
N ARG A 9 -30.76 -23.51 -54.82
CA ARG A 9 -29.65 -23.10 -53.94
C ARG A 9 -29.14 -21.75 -54.42
N ARG A 10 -29.80 -20.66 -54.00
CA ARG A 10 -29.18 -19.33 -54.06
C ARG A 10 -27.84 -19.42 -53.33
N GLY A 11 -26.76 -19.06 -54.02
CA GLY A 11 -25.43 -19.02 -53.45
C GLY A 11 -25.42 -18.10 -52.22
N GLN A 12 -25.47 -18.71 -51.04
CA GLN A 12 -25.17 -18.05 -49.78
C GLN A 12 -23.67 -17.74 -49.83
N SER A 13 -23.32 -16.53 -50.26
CA SER A 13 -21.94 -16.07 -50.14
C SER A 13 -21.60 -16.07 -48.64
N PRO A 14 -20.48 -16.67 -48.21
CA PRO A 14 -20.13 -16.71 -46.80
C PRO A 14 -20.02 -15.26 -46.29
N PRO A 15 -20.60 -14.96 -45.11
CA PRO A 15 -20.64 -13.60 -44.59
C PRO A 15 -19.21 -13.13 -44.31
N ARG A 16 -18.68 -12.28 -45.19
CA ARG A 16 -17.38 -11.60 -45.02
C ARG A 16 -17.30 -10.80 -43.70
N GLY A 17 -18.42 -10.59 -43.02
CA GLY A 17 -18.52 -9.91 -41.72
C GLY A 17 -18.43 -10.81 -40.48
N ALA A 18 -18.51 -12.14 -40.59
CA ALA A 18 -18.50 -13.01 -39.39
C ALA A 18 -17.17 -12.95 -38.61
N ILE A 19 -16.04 -12.82 -39.32
CA ILE A 19 -14.71 -12.67 -38.70
C ILE A 19 -14.58 -11.26 -38.06
N ALA A 20 -15.25 -10.26 -38.64
CA ALA A 20 -15.29 -8.90 -38.08
C ALA A 20 -16.15 -8.85 -36.81
N ASP A 21 -17.28 -9.55 -36.80
CA ASP A 21 -18.20 -9.67 -35.66
C ASP A 21 -17.53 -10.39 -34.47
N ILE A 22 -16.84 -11.51 -34.72
CA ILE A 22 -16.06 -12.22 -33.69
C ILE A 22 -14.95 -11.33 -33.10
N ARG A 23 -14.32 -10.50 -33.93
CA ARG A 23 -13.30 -9.55 -33.47
C ARG A 23 -13.89 -8.44 -32.62
N THR A 24 -15.07 -7.92 -32.98
CA THR A 24 -15.76 -6.90 -32.19
C THR A 24 -16.28 -7.45 -30.88
N THR A 25 -16.87 -8.65 -30.87
CA THR A 25 -17.33 -9.34 -29.66
C THR A 25 -16.16 -9.66 -28.72
N GLY A 26 -15.03 -10.13 -29.25
CA GLY A 26 -13.82 -10.36 -28.45
C GLY A 26 -13.25 -9.08 -27.84
N GLY A 27 -13.32 -7.97 -28.59
CA GLY A 27 -12.93 -6.65 -28.10
C GLY A 27 -13.84 -6.12 -27.00
N GLU A 28 -15.14 -6.35 -27.09
CA GLU A 28 -16.12 -5.98 -26.04
C GLU A 28 -15.95 -6.82 -24.79
N ALA A 29 -15.76 -8.14 -24.91
CA ALA A 29 -15.50 -9.00 -23.76
C ALA A 29 -14.20 -8.60 -23.03
N ALA A 30 -13.14 -8.29 -23.78
CA ALA A 30 -11.89 -7.81 -23.20
C ALA A 30 -12.07 -6.47 -22.47
N ARG A 31 -12.89 -5.55 -23.00
CA ARG A 31 -13.21 -4.27 -22.35
C ARG A 31 -13.94 -4.48 -21.03
N LEU A 32 -14.95 -5.36 -21.00
CA LEU A 32 -15.70 -5.66 -19.77
C LEU A 32 -14.80 -6.25 -18.68
N VAL A 33 -13.87 -7.15 -19.04
CA VAL A 33 -12.89 -7.70 -18.08
C VAL A 33 -11.96 -6.61 -17.56
N VAL A 34 -11.44 -5.76 -18.44
CA VAL A 34 -10.55 -4.65 -18.06
C VAL A 34 -11.29 -3.65 -17.16
N ASP A 35 -12.54 -3.33 -17.47
CA ASP A 35 -13.35 -2.39 -16.71
C ASP A 35 -13.72 -2.98 -15.34
N TYR A 36 -14.05 -4.28 -15.27
CA TYR A 36 -14.28 -4.97 -13.99
C TYR A 36 -13.03 -4.97 -13.12
N VAL A 37 -11.88 -5.35 -13.69
CA VAL A 37 -10.60 -5.30 -12.95
C VAL A 37 -10.33 -3.88 -12.45
N LYS A 38 -10.57 -2.86 -13.28
CA LYS A 38 -10.44 -1.46 -12.82
C LYS A 38 -11.43 -1.13 -11.70
N GLN A 39 -12.67 -1.57 -11.78
CA GLN A 39 -13.69 -1.25 -10.78
C GLN A 39 -13.35 -1.91 -9.43
N GLU A 40 -13.05 -3.21 -9.47
CA GLU A 40 -12.73 -4.00 -8.29
C GLU A 40 -11.39 -3.61 -7.66
N THR A 41 -10.45 -3.06 -8.43
CA THR A 41 -9.12 -2.67 -7.92
C THR A 41 -9.04 -1.19 -7.53
N LEU A 42 -9.78 -0.29 -8.19
CA LEU A 42 -9.73 1.14 -7.89
C LEU A 42 -10.50 1.53 -6.63
N ASP A 43 -11.58 0.83 -6.30
CA ASP A 43 -12.31 1.05 -5.05
C ASP A 43 -11.45 0.76 -3.79
N PRO A 44 -10.73 -0.37 -3.70
CA PRO A 44 -9.83 -0.59 -2.56
C PRO A 44 -8.64 0.38 -2.51
N ILE A 45 -8.09 0.79 -3.66
CA ILE A 45 -6.97 1.75 -3.71
C ILE A 45 -7.39 3.15 -3.22
N LYS A 46 -8.60 3.62 -3.60
CA LYS A 46 -9.14 4.90 -3.10
C LYS A 46 -9.29 4.88 -1.57
N GLY A 47 -9.68 3.74 -0.99
CA GLY A 47 -9.72 3.54 0.46
C GLY A 47 -8.35 3.61 1.13
N LEU A 48 -7.34 2.96 0.54
CA LEU A 48 -5.95 2.99 1.04
C LEU A 48 -5.30 4.37 0.94
N GLY A 49 -5.65 5.17 -0.08
CA GLY A 49 -5.02 6.48 -0.32
C GLY A 49 -5.12 7.41 0.88
N ARG A 50 -6.28 7.45 1.56
CA ARG A 50 -6.47 8.28 2.75
C ARG A 50 -5.58 7.83 3.92
N PHE A 51 -5.52 6.52 4.17
CA PHE A 51 -4.67 5.95 5.22
C PHE A 51 -3.19 6.21 4.97
N MET A 52 -2.74 6.10 3.71
CA MET A 52 -1.36 6.37 3.34
C MET A 52 -0.99 7.84 3.55
N VAL A 53 -1.88 8.78 3.17
CA VAL A 53 -1.66 10.21 3.40
C VAL A 53 -1.54 10.53 4.89
N PHE A 54 -2.45 10.02 5.73
CA PHE A 54 -2.33 10.20 7.18
C PHE A 54 -1.11 9.50 7.77
N GLY A 55 -0.69 8.37 7.22
CA GLY A 55 0.54 7.68 7.60
C GLY A 55 1.78 8.52 7.33
N VAL A 56 1.86 9.17 6.17
CA VAL A 56 2.97 10.06 5.80
C VAL A 56 2.97 11.33 6.65
N LEU A 57 1.82 11.99 6.81
CA LEU A 57 1.73 13.17 7.68
C LEU A 57 2.09 12.85 9.13
N GLY A 58 1.60 11.70 9.64
CA GLY A 58 1.92 11.22 10.97
C GLY A 58 3.41 10.90 11.13
N SER A 59 4.04 10.24 10.15
CA SER A 59 5.46 9.91 10.22
C SER A 59 6.34 11.17 10.19
N VAL A 60 5.98 12.18 9.38
CA VAL A 60 6.66 13.48 9.38
C VAL A 60 6.52 14.18 10.72
N ALA A 61 5.32 14.23 11.30
CA ALA A 61 5.10 14.83 12.61
C ALA A 61 5.90 14.12 13.73
N ILE A 62 5.92 12.78 13.72
CA ILE A 62 6.72 11.97 14.65
C ILE A 62 8.21 12.26 14.48
N ALA A 63 8.71 12.32 13.24
CA ALA A 63 10.12 12.58 12.95
C ALA A 63 10.56 13.96 13.47
N ILE A 64 9.76 15.00 13.23
CA ILE A 64 10.01 16.34 13.75
C ILE A 64 10.02 16.34 15.29
N GLY A 65 9.02 15.71 15.90
CA GLY A 65 8.93 15.59 17.37
C GLY A 65 10.15 14.87 17.96
N LEU A 66 10.63 13.81 17.31
CA LEU A 66 11.79 13.05 17.76
C LEU A 66 13.08 13.88 17.69
N VAL A 67 13.26 14.68 16.64
CA VAL A 67 14.41 15.59 16.52
C VAL A 67 14.39 16.63 17.64
N ILE A 68 13.25 17.30 17.84
CA ILE A 68 13.09 18.31 18.90
C ILE A 68 13.36 17.67 20.28
N LEU A 69 12.80 16.49 20.53
CA LEU A 69 12.97 15.78 21.79
C LEU A 69 14.43 15.36 22.03
N THR A 70 15.12 14.93 20.99
CA THR A 70 16.55 14.56 21.06
C THR A 70 17.41 15.78 21.37
N ILE A 71 17.13 16.93 20.74
CA ILE A 71 17.83 18.19 21.03
C ILE A 71 17.54 18.65 22.47
N ALA A 72 16.28 18.56 22.92
CA ALA A 72 15.90 18.90 24.29
C ALA A 72 16.62 18.02 25.32
N LEU A 73 16.69 16.70 25.06
CA LEU A 73 17.43 15.76 25.91
C LEU A 73 18.93 16.09 25.94
N LEU A 74 19.54 16.34 24.78
CA LEU A 74 20.95 16.72 24.69
C LEU A 74 21.21 18.01 25.49
N ARG A 75 20.33 19.01 25.33
CA ARG A 75 20.43 20.28 26.05
C ARG A 75 20.23 20.12 27.54
N PHE A 76 19.34 19.24 27.98
CA PHE A 76 19.17 18.90 29.40
C PHE A 76 20.44 18.26 29.97
N LEU A 77 21.01 17.27 29.27
CA LEU A 77 22.24 16.59 29.69
C LEU A 77 23.45 17.53 29.71
N GLN A 78 23.54 18.48 28.80
CA GLN A 78 24.67 19.42 28.75
C GLN A 78 24.46 20.65 29.65
N GLY A 79 23.21 21.06 29.88
CA GLY A 79 22.89 22.27 30.64
C GLY A 79 22.77 22.06 32.14
N GLU A 80 22.21 20.93 32.60
CA GLU A 80 22.02 20.68 34.03
C GLU A 80 23.24 20.02 34.69
N THR A 81 24.12 19.40 33.88
CA THR A 81 25.25 18.63 34.39
C THR A 81 26.56 19.43 34.45
N ASP A 82 26.49 20.77 34.34
CA ASP A 82 27.58 21.77 34.36
C ASP A 82 29.00 21.18 34.58
N GLY A 83 29.68 20.85 33.47
CA GLY A 83 31.07 20.37 33.46
C GLY A 83 31.29 18.86 33.64
N ALA A 84 30.28 18.06 34.02
CA ALA A 84 30.44 16.62 34.26
C ALA A 84 30.78 15.81 33.01
N PHE A 85 30.43 16.31 31.82
CA PHE A 85 30.72 15.67 30.53
C PHE A 85 31.82 16.39 29.75
N ASP A 86 32.62 17.25 30.37
CA ASP A 86 33.67 17.98 29.65
C ASP A 86 34.91 17.11 29.34
N GLY A 87 35.71 17.57 28.38
CA GLY A 87 36.94 16.90 27.95
C GLY A 87 36.71 15.52 27.35
N ASN A 88 37.29 14.48 27.95
CA ASN A 88 37.26 13.11 27.43
C ASN A 88 35.88 12.42 27.55
N LEU A 89 34.92 13.02 28.26
CA LEU A 89 33.56 12.49 28.44
C LEU A 89 32.52 13.16 27.54
N SER A 90 32.94 14.09 26.68
CA SER A 90 32.06 14.88 25.80
C SER A 90 31.25 14.04 24.81
N TRP A 91 31.66 12.81 24.54
CA TRP A 91 30.95 11.88 23.67
C TRP A 91 29.74 11.20 24.34
N ILE A 92 29.67 11.16 25.68
CA ILE A 92 28.62 10.45 26.44
C ILE A 92 27.22 11.00 26.15
N PRO A 93 26.97 12.32 26.18
CA PRO A 93 25.65 12.87 25.88
C PRO A 93 25.14 12.43 24.49
N TYR A 94 26.02 12.36 23.50
CA TYR A 94 25.67 11.91 22.15
C TYR A 94 25.39 10.40 22.10
N LEU A 95 26.11 9.58 22.87
CA LEU A 95 25.80 8.16 23.00
C LEU A 95 24.43 7.94 23.62
N ILE A 96 24.10 8.67 24.69
CA ILE A 96 22.78 8.59 25.36
C ILE A 96 21.67 8.95 24.39
N CYS A 97 21.80 10.06 23.64
CA CYS A 97 20.84 10.44 22.60
C CYS A 97 20.70 9.36 21.51
N THR A 98 21.81 8.72 21.12
CA THR A 98 21.79 7.64 20.13
C THR A 98 21.01 6.42 20.63
N VAL A 99 21.29 5.97 21.85
CA VAL A 99 20.56 4.86 22.48
C VAL A 99 19.09 5.20 22.65
N PHE A 100 18.78 6.45 23.03
CA PHE A 100 17.41 6.94 23.15
C PHE A 100 16.65 6.84 21.81
N VAL A 101 17.22 7.37 20.72
CA VAL A 101 16.61 7.32 19.38
C VAL A 101 16.43 5.87 18.89
N VAL A 102 17.46 5.03 19.05
CA VAL A 102 17.38 3.61 18.69
C VAL A 102 16.30 2.89 19.51
N GLY A 103 16.20 3.19 20.80
CA GLY A 103 15.16 2.64 21.68
C GLY A 103 13.76 3.02 21.22
N VAL A 104 13.52 4.30 20.94
CA VAL A 104 12.22 4.77 20.42
C VAL A 104 11.90 4.13 19.07
N ALA A 105 12.87 4.05 18.15
CA ALA A 105 12.68 3.38 16.87
C ALA A 105 12.34 1.89 17.04
N GLY A 106 13.03 1.19 17.93
CA GLY A 106 12.74 -0.21 18.27
C GLY A 106 11.34 -0.40 18.86
N LEU A 107 10.91 0.51 19.75
CA LEU A 107 9.55 0.51 20.30
C LEU A 107 8.50 0.78 19.23
N ALA A 108 8.75 1.69 18.30
CA ALA A 108 7.85 1.95 17.18
C ALA A 108 7.69 0.70 16.30
N VAL A 109 8.79 0.02 15.95
CA VAL A 109 8.76 -1.25 15.20
C VAL A 109 7.98 -2.32 15.98
N ALA A 110 8.23 -2.46 17.28
CA ALA A 110 7.52 -3.41 18.12
C ALA A 110 6.01 -3.09 18.24
N ALA A 111 5.63 -1.82 18.30
CA ALA A 111 4.23 -1.41 18.35
C ALA A 111 3.50 -1.78 17.04
N VAL A 112 4.14 -1.55 15.89
CA VAL A 112 3.61 -1.90 14.57
C VAL A 112 3.47 -3.43 14.43
N SER A 113 4.49 -4.19 14.81
CA SER A 113 4.46 -5.66 14.71
C SER A 113 3.40 -6.30 15.61
N ARG A 114 3.21 -5.79 16.83
CA ARG A 114 2.12 -6.22 17.73
C ARG A 114 0.74 -5.86 17.20
N GLY A 115 0.60 -4.76 16.45
CA GLY A 115 -0.64 -4.42 15.75
C GLY A 115 -1.00 -5.48 14.71
N ALA A 116 -0.04 -5.83 13.85
CA ALA A 116 -0.24 -6.84 12.81
C ALA A 116 -0.57 -8.23 13.39
N ALA A 117 0.13 -8.66 14.45
CA ALA A 117 -0.13 -9.95 15.09
C ALA A 117 -1.53 -10.04 15.72
N ARG A 118 -2.01 -8.95 16.35
CA ARG A 118 -3.36 -8.90 16.94
C ARG A 118 -4.46 -8.95 15.88
N SER A 119 -4.26 -8.31 14.72
CA SER A 119 -5.19 -8.41 13.59
C SER A 119 -5.27 -9.85 13.07
N ALA A 120 -4.14 -10.54 12.95
CA ALA A 120 -4.10 -11.93 12.49
C ALA A 120 -4.76 -12.92 13.48
N ALA A 121 -4.62 -12.70 14.80
CA ALA A 121 -5.28 -13.52 15.81
C ALA A 121 -6.81 -13.34 15.78
N ARG A 122 -7.29 -12.11 15.63
CA ARG A 122 -8.73 -11.79 15.62
C ARG A 122 -9.47 -12.42 14.42
N SER A 123 -8.79 -12.59 13.28
CA SER A 123 -9.33 -13.30 12.12
C SER A 123 -9.44 -14.81 12.31
N ARG A 124 -8.74 -15.40 13.29
CA ARG A 124 -8.78 -16.85 13.57
C ARG A 124 -9.86 -17.24 14.59
N GLU A 125 -10.30 -16.30 15.43
CA GLU A 125 -11.32 -16.53 16.46
C GLU A 125 -12.74 -16.22 15.98
N GLY A 126 -12.88 -15.52 14.85
CA GLY A 126 -14.17 -15.08 14.31
C GLY A 126 -14.66 -15.83 13.06
N GLY A 127 -14.04 -16.96 12.71
CA GLY A 127 -14.46 -17.85 11.61
C GLY A 127 -14.71 -19.26 12.13
#